data_AF-A0A659M316-F1
#
_entry.id   AF-A0A659M316-F1
#
_cell.length_a   1.000
_cell.length_b   1.000
_cell.length_c   1.000
_cell.angle_alpha   90.00
_cell.angle_beta   90.00
_cell.angle_gamma   90.00
#
_symmetry.space_group_name_H-M   'P 1'
#
loop_
_entity.id
_entity.type
_entity.pdbx_description
1 polymer ?
#
loop_
_entity_poly.entity_id
_entity_poly.type
_entity_poly.pdbx_seq_one_letter_code
_entity_poly.pdbx_strand_id
1 'polypeptide(L)'
;MLNLKSFLRPGRSRPDALPIVEPIKPSLSPGYFLPMTASELLATTRRQQWLQSLWDYSSLPKDMYRHYYLAPLEHCVMLMQQFPLTERGPYARPGGMADYMLETVSYAARLSKSYMLPVGAPPEEQAAQSAAWNAVVVYAAMLPSLEYLCHLHVELENGKRWFPLLDAPPEPYRFRFAPEQSPERLQSFAAMLAWKIIPPEAIVWLSSWPEAIRTLSTYLTGFRAQSGVVNAIVLEAIRLTAGAPEGEQSAIPAMIIPVQVEPLQGNALLSGLADDVPALVASYSEAEPLPAAEPVPATNADMIFQDEQDDTDALLVMMGFASVDAAETGETTPSAESNDPGEVFWQWLVTGCRSGRLVPNKPDGRIHLVAGYVFLRAPGIFHQYLMETNAPGEDKARLQKAFERLGHHRQDNGTMYTCQLYQNEQREGRFQKLSGYLVLASKIFPGDNNPGDNPLLVVI
;
A
#
# COMPACT_ATOMS: atom_id res chain seq x y z
N MET A 1 -29.21 41.69 -74.19
CA MET A 1 -28.68 42.28 -75.43
C MET A 1 -27.46 43.12 -75.07
N LEU A 2 -26.33 42.77 -75.69
CA LEU A 2 -25.05 43.47 -75.89
C LEU A 2 -24.91 44.93 -75.40
N ASN A 3 -23.81 45.24 -74.69
CA ASN A 3 -22.69 45.95 -75.33
C ASN A 3 -21.35 45.78 -74.57
N LEU A 4 -20.26 45.86 -75.32
CA LEU A 4 -18.95 45.26 -75.08
C LEU A 4 -17.85 46.31 -75.29
N LYS A 5 -16.71 46.16 -74.59
CA LYS A 5 -15.34 46.69 -74.87
C LYS A 5 -15.09 48.16 -74.46
N SER A 6 -13.93 48.55 -73.90
CA SER A 6 -12.55 48.19 -74.27
C SER A 6 -11.54 48.59 -73.17
N PHE A 7 -10.60 47.69 -72.83
CA PHE A 7 -9.14 47.76 -72.96
C PHE A 7 -8.42 49.03 -72.45
N LEU A 8 -7.50 48.84 -71.48
CA LEU A 8 -6.07 49.19 -71.53
C LEU A 8 -5.37 48.79 -70.21
N ARG A 9 -4.53 47.75 -70.26
CA ARG A 9 -3.31 47.59 -69.42
C ARG A 9 -2.16 48.31 -70.16
N PRO A 10 -0.98 48.63 -69.57
CA PRO A 10 -0.30 47.93 -68.45
C PRO A 10 0.48 48.82 -67.45
N GLY A 11 0.92 48.25 -66.33
CA GLY A 11 1.93 48.93 -65.51
C GLY A 11 2.24 48.33 -64.14
N ARG A 12 3.27 47.48 -64.11
CA ARG A 12 4.14 47.14 -62.97
C ARG A 12 3.64 46.16 -61.90
N SER A 13 4.08 44.93 -62.10
CA SER A 13 4.42 43.90 -61.13
C SER A 13 5.24 44.43 -59.95
N ARG A 14 4.86 44.02 -58.73
CA ARG A 14 5.68 44.03 -57.51
C ARG A 14 5.93 42.55 -57.13
N PRO A 15 7.13 42.18 -56.65
CA PRO A 15 7.57 40.79 -56.62
C PRO A 15 7.07 40.03 -55.38
N ASP A 16 6.78 38.76 -55.59
CA ASP A 16 6.83 37.62 -54.67
C ASP A 16 6.51 37.88 -53.19
N ALA A 17 5.23 37.73 -52.85
CA ALA A 17 4.87 37.28 -51.51
C ALA A 17 5.06 35.75 -51.48
N LEU A 18 6.05 35.29 -50.70
CA LEU A 18 6.22 33.87 -50.38
C LEU A 18 4.91 33.33 -49.80
N PRO A 19 4.44 32.13 -50.22
CA PRO A 19 3.27 31.53 -49.59
C PRO A 19 3.58 31.31 -48.11
N ILE A 20 2.71 31.84 -47.25
CA ILE A 20 2.67 31.49 -45.84
C ILE A 20 2.48 29.97 -45.80
N VAL A 21 3.55 29.26 -45.48
CA VAL A 21 3.49 27.84 -45.17
C VAL A 21 2.72 27.76 -43.85
N GLU A 22 1.41 27.52 -43.94
CA GLU A 22 0.67 27.03 -42.79
C GLU A 22 1.43 25.80 -42.27
N PRO A 23 1.79 25.75 -40.97
CA PRO A 23 2.49 24.59 -40.44
C PRO A 23 1.61 23.38 -40.70
N ILE A 24 2.15 22.45 -41.50
CA ILE A 24 1.54 21.16 -41.78
C ILE A 24 1.25 20.55 -40.41
N LYS A 25 -0.01 20.55 -39.99
CA LYS A 25 -0.44 19.74 -38.83
C LYS A 25 -0.03 18.32 -39.18
N PRO A 26 0.81 17.65 -38.37
CA PRO A 26 1.18 16.27 -38.64
C PRO A 26 -0.13 15.48 -38.81
N SER A 27 -0.35 14.96 -40.01
CA SER A 27 -1.57 14.23 -40.33
C SER A 27 -1.53 12.95 -39.51
N LEU A 28 -2.35 12.91 -38.46
CA LEU A 28 -2.46 11.77 -37.57
C LEU A 28 -2.76 10.50 -38.38
N SER A 29 -1.96 9.46 -38.18
CA SER A 29 -2.23 8.16 -38.80
C SER A 29 -3.62 7.66 -38.38
N PRO A 30 -4.44 7.11 -39.30
CA PRO A 30 -5.78 6.63 -38.95
C PRO A 30 -5.76 5.64 -37.78
N GLY A 31 -6.58 5.89 -36.76
CA GLY A 31 -6.70 5.03 -35.56
C GLY A 31 -5.77 5.37 -34.39
N TYR A 32 -4.95 6.41 -34.52
CA TYR A 32 -4.19 6.97 -33.40
C TYR A 32 -4.98 8.06 -32.66
N PHE A 33 -4.67 8.24 -31.39
CA PHE A 33 -5.15 9.29 -30.50
C PHE A 33 -3.97 10.20 -30.13
N LEU A 34 -4.22 11.51 -30.02
CA LEU A 34 -3.23 12.44 -29.52
C LEU A 34 -3.23 12.43 -27.99
N PRO A 35 -2.05 12.45 -27.33
CA PRO A 35 -1.95 12.71 -25.90
C PRO A 35 -2.61 14.04 -25.55
N MET A 36 -3.35 14.05 -24.46
CA MET A 36 -4.05 15.21 -23.94
C MET A 36 -3.54 15.54 -22.54
N THR A 37 -3.57 16.82 -22.23
CA THR A 37 -3.22 17.35 -20.91
C THR A 37 -4.34 17.10 -19.90
N ALA A 38 -4.01 17.13 -18.60
CA ALA A 38 -5.01 17.03 -17.53
C ALA A 38 -6.12 18.08 -17.67
N SER A 39 -5.76 19.32 -18.03
CA SER A 39 -6.72 20.42 -18.21
C SER A 39 -7.72 20.14 -19.34
N GLU A 40 -7.27 19.62 -20.48
CA GLU A 40 -8.16 19.28 -21.60
C GLU A 40 -9.05 18.09 -21.26
N LEU A 41 -8.49 17.08 -20.59
CA LEU A 41 -9.25 15.91 -20.15
C LEU A 41 -10.29 16.29 -19.10
N LEU A 42 -9.98 17.17 -18.16
CA LEU A 42 -10.93 17.55 -17.11
C LEU A 42 -11.92 18.65 -17.54
N ALA A 43 -11.77 19.25 -18.72
CA ALA A 43 -12.54 20.43 -19.15
C ALA A 43 -14.06 20.21 -19.29
N THR A 44 -14.54 18.97 -19.39
CA THR A 44 -15.97 18.73 -19.61
C THR A 44 -16.82 19.12 -18.40
N THR A 45 -18.01 19.66 -18.63
CA THR A 45 -18.92 20.13 -17.56
C THR A 45 -19.21 19.05 -16.52
N ARG A 46 -19.41 17.80 -16.96
CA ARG A 46 -19.70 16.68 -16.05
C ARG A 46 -18.51 16.33 -15.17
N ARG A 47 -17.28 16.35 -15.71
CA ARG A 47 -16.05 16.13 -14.93
C ARG A 47 -15.84 17.22 -13.89
N GLN A 48 -16.06 18.48 -14.27
CA GLN A 48 -16.01 19.61 -13.35
C GLN A 48 -17.07 19.51 -12.23
N GLN A 49 -18.28 19.01 -12.53
CA GLN A 49 -19.30 18.75 -11.51
C GLN A 49 -18.87 17.69 -10.50
N TRP A 50 -18.25 16.59 -10.93
CA TRP A 50 -17.73 15.58 -10.01
C TRP A 50 -16.57 16.09 -9.16
N LEU A 51 -15.66 16.89 -9.74
CA LEU A 51 -14.58 17.53 -8.98
C LEU A 51 -15.13 18.52 -7.95
N GLN A 52 -16.14 19.31 -8.32
CA GLN A 52 -16.82 20.21 -7.39
C GLN A 52 -17.51 19.44 -6.26
N SER A 53 -18.23 18.36 -6.58
CA SER A 53 -18.84 17.47 -5.59
C SER A 53 -17.78 16.88 -4.64
N LEU A 54 -16.65 16.41 -5.16
CA LEU A 54 -15.54 15.93 -4.34
C LEU A 54 -14.98 17.02 -3.43
N TRP A 55 -14.87 18.26 -3.91
CA TRP A 55 -14.46 19.40 -3.09
C TRP A 55 -15.47 19.69 -1.97
N ASP A 56 -16.76 19.76 -2.29
CA ASP A 56 -17.83 20.06 -1.33
C ASP A 56 -17.91 19.00 -0.21
N TYR A 57 -17.58 17.75 -0.53
CA TYR A 57 -17.52 16.63 0.42
C TYR A 57 -16.10 16.33 0.92
N SER A 58 -15.11 17.18 0.65
CA SER A 58 -13.80 17.07 1.28
C SER A 58 -13.86 17.59 2.72
N SER A 59 -12.96 17.11 3.57
CA SER A 59 -12.66 17.74 4.87
C SER A 59 -11.32 18.48 4.87
N LEU A 60 -10.65 18.55 3.71
CA LEU A 60 -9.30 19.10 3.62
C LEU A 60 -9.30 20.62 3.38
N PRO A 61 -8.33 21.35 3.95
CA PRO A 61 -8.03 22.71 3.52
C PRO A 61 -7.69 22.77 2.02
N LYS A 62 -7.89 23.94 1.40
CA LYS A 62 -7.74 24.14 -0.05
C LYS A 62 -6.37 23.69 -0.60
N ASP A 63 -5.29 24.01 0.08
CA ASP A 63 -3.94 23.68 -0.39
C ASP A 63 -3.66 22.18 -0.27
N MET A 64 -4.08 21.55 0.84
CA MET A 64 -4.01 20.10 1.01
C MET A 64 -4.89 19.37 0.00
N TYR A 65 -6.09 19.87 -0.29
CA TYR A 65 -6.96 19.28 -1.31
C TYR A 65 -6.30 19.28 -2.69
N ARG A 66 -5.67 20.39 -3.08
CA ARG A 66 -4.97 20.49 -4.36
C ARG A 66 -3.85 19.46 -4.46
N HIS A 67 -3.01 19.36 -3.42
CA HIS A 67 -1.86 18.47 -3.43
C HIS A 67 -2.23 17.00 -3.23
N TYR A 68 -3.20 16.71 -2.35
CA TYR A 68 -3.54 15.33 -1.97
C TYR A 68 -4.64 14.71 -2.82
N TYR A 69 -5.59 15.49 -3.34
CA TYR A 69 -6.70 14.95 -4.15
C TYR A 69 -6.58 15.32 -5.62
N LEU A 70 -6.45 16.62 -5.92
CA LEU A 70 -6.51 17.09 -7.31
C LEU A 70 -5.30 16.63 -8.13
N ALA A 71 -4.07 16.81 -7.64
CA ALA A 71 -2.88 16.39 -8.36
C ALA A 71 -2.84 14.87 -8.64
N PRO A 72 -3.18 13.98 -7.68
CA PRO A 72 -3.30 12.55 -7.97
C PRO A 72 -4.41 12.22 -8.97
N LEU A 73 -5.55 12.90 -8.92
CA LEU A 73 -6.63 12.71 -9.91
C LEU A 73 -6.22 13.15 -11.30
N GLU A 74 -5.53 14.29 -11.42
CA GLU A 74 -4.97 14.79 -12.68
C GLU A 74 -3.98 13.78 -13.26
N HIS A 75 -3.09 13.22 -12.43
CA HIS A 75 -2.17 12.17 -12.84
C HIS A 75 -2.93 10.91 -13.31
N CYS A 76 -3.91 10.42 -12.54
CA CYS A 76 -4.74 9.29 -12.96
C CYS A 76 -5.42 9.54 -14.32
N VAL A 77 -6.03 10.71 -14.50
CA VAL A 77 -6.70 11.06 -15.76
C VAL A 77 -5.70 11.16 -16.91
N MET A 78 -4.50 11.68 -16.67
CA MET A 78 -3.42 11.67 -17.65
C MET A 78 -2.94 10.26 -18.02
N LEU A 79 -2.98 9.29 -17.12
CA LEU A 79 -2.71 7.88 -17.47
C LEU A 79 -3.89 7.25 -18.24
N MET A 80 -5.12 7.65 -17.91
CA MET A 80 -6.34 7.12 -18.52
C MET A 80 -6.64 7.72 -19.90
N GLN A 81 -6.13 8.92 -20.21
CA GLN A 81 -6.31 9.61 -21.50
C GLN A 81 -7.76 9.49 -22.04
N GLN A 82 -7.91 9.11 -23.30
CA GLN A 82 -9.20 8.82 -23.94
C GLN A 82 -9.58 7.34 -23.89
N PHE A 83 -9.01 6.54 -22.99
CA PHE A 83 -9.31 5.12 -22.93
C PHE A 83 -10.77 4.86 -22.48
N PRO A 84 -11.49 3.95 -23.18
CA PRO A 84 -12.73 3.39 -22.66
C PRO A 84 -12.43 2.49 -21.45
N LEU A 85 -13.38 2.36 -20.53
CA LEU A 85 -13.24 1.47 -19.38
C LEU A 85 -13.20 0.00 -19.81
N THR A 86 -14.11 -0.36 -20.72
CA THR A 86 -14.38 -1.74 -21.19
C THR A 86 -14.82 -1.72 -22.66
N GLU A 87 -14.84 -2.87 -23.32
CA GLU A 87 -15.33 -3.01 -24.71
C GLU A 87 -16.83 -2.71 -24.87
N ARG A 88 -17.61 -2.95 -23.82
CA ARG A 88 -19.07 -2.80 -23.80
C ARG A 88 -19.52 -2.20 -22.47
N GLY A 89 -20.72 -1.63 -22.47
CA GLY A 89 -21.34 -1.04 -21.29
C GLY A 89 -21.33 0.49 -21.33
N PRO A 90 -21.79 1.14 -20.25
CA PRO A 90 -22.02 2.59 -20.25
C PRO A 90 -20.74 3.38 -20.49
N TYR A 91 -19.58 2.90 -20.02
CA TYR A 91 -18.27 3.58 -20.12
C TYR A 91 -17.40 3.07 -21.29
N ALA A 92 -18.00 2.35 -22.27
CA ALA A 92 -17.33 1.91 -23.49
C ALA A 92 -17.26 3.01 -24.56
N ARG A 93 -16.75 4.19 -24.18
CA ARG A 93 -16.64 5.38 -25.02
C ARG A 93 -15.30 6.08 -24.75
N PRO A 94 -14.79 6.94 -25.66
CA PRO A 94 -13.58 7.71 -25.41
C PRO A 94 -13.66 8.49 -24.08
N GLY A 95 -12.64 8.31 -23.24
CA GLY A 95 -12.54 8.91 -21.91
C GLY A 95 -13.46 8.29 -20.85
N GLY A 96 -14.13 7.18 -21.16
CA GLY A 96 -15.05 6.50 -20.24
C GLY A 96 -14.37 5.99 -18.97
N MET A 97 -13.08 5.64 -19.01
CA MET A 97 -12.33 5.23 -17.83
C MET A 97 -12.16 6.38 -16.82
N ALA A 98 -11.78 7.57 -17.30
CA ALA A 98 -11.69 8.77 -16.47
C ALA A 98 -13.05 9.18 -15.90
N ASP A 99 -14.12 9.07 -16.69
CA ASP A 99 -15.49 9.35 -16.23
C ASP A 99 -15.90 8.40 -15.09
N TYR A 100 -15.65 7.11 -15.26
CA TYR A 100 -15.96 6.09 -14.26
C TYR A 100 -15.22 6.36 -12.94
N MET A 101 -13.93 6.70 -13.01
CA MET A 101 -13.14 7.03 -11.82
C MET A 101 -13.70 8.25 -11.08
N LEU A 102 -13.90 9.36 -11.79
CA LEU A 102 -14.35 10.62 -11.19
C LEU A 102 -15.75 10.49 -10.57
N GLU A 103 -16.65 9.76 -11.24
CA GLU A 103 -17.99 9.47 -10.74
C GLU A 103 -17.93 8.60 -9.47
N THR A 104 -17.13 7.52 -9.48
CA THR A 104 -16.96 6.62 -8.34
C THR A 104 -16.35 7.35 -7.14
N VAL A 105 -15.29 8.13 -7.34
CA VAL A 105 -14.62 8.90 -6.28
C VAL A 105 -15.56 9.94 -5.69
N SER A 106 -16.33 10.65 -6.53
CA SER A 106 -17.35 11.61 -6.07
C SER A 106 -18.41 10.93 -5.19
N TYR A 107 -18.91 9.75 -5.59
CA TYR A 107 -19.87 9.02 -4.76
C TYR A 107 -19.26 8.50 -3.46
N ALA A 108 -18.04 7.96 -3.49
CA ALA A 108 -17.36 7.47 -2.31
C ALA A 108 -17.11 8.59 -1.29
N ALA A 109 -16.67 9.77 -1.75
CA ALA A 109 -16.47 10.93 -0.89
C ALA A 109 -17.79 11.38 -0.25
N ARG A 110 -18.88 11.45 -1.01
CA ARG A 110 -20.21 11.78 -0.49
C ARG A 110 -20.72 10.76 0.52
N LEU A 111 -20.60 9.48 0.21
CA LEU A 111 -21.00 8.39 1.12
C LEU A 111 -20.18 8.43 2.41
N SER A 112 -18.87 8.71 2.34
CA SER A 112 -18.01 8.73 3.52
C SER A 112 -18.51 9.66 4.64
N LYS A 113 -19.21 10.76 4.29
CA LYS A 113 -19.75 11.73 5.25
C LYS A 113 -20.94 11.19 6.05
N SER A 114 -21.64 10.16 5.57
CA SER A 114 -22.69 9.49 6.36
C SER A 114 -22.13 8.48 7.35
N TYR A 115 -20.83 8.19 7.31
CA TYR A 115 -20.16 7.29 8.24
C TYR A 115 -19.39 8.08 9.29
N MET A 116 -19.53 7.66 10.54
CA MET A 116 -18.68 8.13 11.64
C MET A 116 -17.41 7.29 11.67
N LEU A 117 -16.32 7.84 11.10
CA LEU A 117 -15.02 7.16 10.99
C LEU A 117 -14.00 7.81 11.93
N PRO A 118 -13.16 7.03 12.64
CA PRO A 118 -13.17 5.56 12.70
C PRO A 118 -14.35 5.00 13.50
N VAL A 119 -14.81 3.81 13.11
CA VAL A 119 -15.94 3.13 13.77
C VAL A 119 -15.53 2.72 15.20
N GLY A 120 -16.34 3.08 16.19
CA GLY A 120 -16.12 2.73 17.60
C GLY A 120 -15.27 3.71 18.40
N ALA A 121 -14.67 4.72 17.76
CA ALA A 121 -14.00 5.82 18.46
C ALA A 121 -15.02 6.83 19.04
N PRO A 122 -14.68 7.58 20.10
CA PRO A 122 -15.53 8.64 20.61
C PRO A 122 -15.68 9.77 19.58
N PRO A 123 -16.79 10.55 19.61
CA PRO A 123 -17.08 11.59 18.62
C PRO A 123 -15.99 12.65 18.44
N GLU A 124 -15.26 12.97 19.51
CA GLU A 124 -14.13 13.92 19.47
C GLU A 124 -12.97 13.39 18.62
N GLU A 125 -12.57 12.13 18.82
CA GLU A 125 -11.53 11.47 18.03
C GLU A 125 -11.97 11.26 16.58
N GLN A 126 -13.25 10.94 16.36
CA GLN A 126 -13.83 10.83 15.01
C GLN A 126 -13.75 12.16 14.27
N ALA A 127 -14.11 13.27 14.93
CA ALA A 127 -14.01 14.60 14.34
C ALA A 127 -12.54 14.95 14.01
N ALA A 128 -11.61 14.68 14.93
CA ALA A 128 -10.19 14.97 14.78
C ALA A 128 -9.54 14.21 13.61
N GLN A 129 -9.98 12.98 13.33
CA GLN A 129 -9.41 12.12 12.28
C GLN A 129 -10.24 12.08 11.00
N SER A 130 -11.39 12.76 10.95
CA SER A 130 -12.35 12.70 9.84
C SER A 130 -11.71 13.01 8.47
N ALA A 131 -10.76 13.95 8.43
CA ALA A 131 -10.03 14.30 7.22
C ALA A 131 -9.12 13.16 6.71
N ALA A 132 -8.43 12.48 7.62
CA ALA A 132 -7.57 11.34 7.26
C ALA A 132 -8.40 10.17 6.72
N TRP A 133 -9.51 9.83 7.39
CA TRP A 133 -10.40 8.76 6.93
C TRP A 133 -11.11 9.07 5.61
N ASN A 134 -11.50 10.33 5.38
CA ASN A 134 -12.01 10.76 4.08
C ASN A 134 -10.95 10.58 2.97
N ALA A 135 -9.69 10.90 3.26
CA ALA A 135 -8.59 10.69 2.30
C ALA A 135 -8.34 9.22 1.99
N VAL A 136 -8.38 8.35 3.01
CA VAL A 136 -8.31 6.89 2.81
C VAL A 136 -9.40 6.40 1.87
N VAL A 137 -10.64 6.85 2.05
CA VAL A 137 -11.76 6.47 1.17
C VAL A 137 -11.56 7.00 -0.26
N VAL A 138 -11.11 8.24 -0.40
CA VAL A 138 -10.86 8.85 -1.72
C VAL A 138 -9.77 8.10 -2.48
N TYR A 139 -8.64 7.76 -1.85
CA TYR A 139 -7.59 6.96 -2.49
C TYR A 139 -8.05 5.52 -2.79
N ALA A 140 -8.78 4.89 -1.87
CA ALA A 140 -9.35 3.56 -2.09
C ALA A 140 -10.32 3.54 -3.29
N ALA A 141 -11.11 4.60 -3.49
CA ALA A 141 -12.06 4.71 -4.59
C ALA A 141 -11.41 4.95 -5.97
N MET A 142 -10.17 5.45 -6.03
CA MET A 142 -9.43 5.58 -7.30
C MET A 142 -8.95 4.22 -7.83
N LEU A 143 -8.59 3.30 -6.92
CA LEU A 143 -7.94 2.04 -7.25
C LEU A 143 -8.68 1.15 -8.26
N PRO A 144 -10.01 0.92 -8.13
CA PRO A 144 -10.77 0.10 -9.08
C PRO A 144 -10.61 0.53 -10.53
N SER A 145 -10.46 1.84 -10.77
CA SER A 145 -10.31 2.36 -12.13
C SER A 145 -8.90 2.12 -12.69
N LEU A 146 -7.88 2.14 -11.83
CA LEU A 146 -6.49 1.89 -12.21
C LEU A 146 -6.25 0.43 -12.63
N GLU A 147 -7.01 -0.51 -12.07
CA GLU A 147 -7.00 -1.92 -12.49
C GLU A 147 -7.37 -2.11 -13.97
N TYR A 148 -8.12 -1.18 -14.57
CA TYR A 148 -8.47 -1.31 -15.99
C TYR A 148 -7.32 -0.98 -16.94
N LEU A 149 -6.29 -0.25 -16.48
CA LEU A 149 -5.12 0.08 -17.31
C LEU A 149 -4.33 -1.16 -17.72
N CYS A 150 -4.31 -2.22 -16.91
CA CYS A 150 -3.65 -3.47 -17.29
C CYS A 150 -4.42 -4.30 -18.32
N HIS A 151 -5.69 -3.98 -18.58
CA HIS A 151 -6.46 -4.59 -19.68
C HIS A 151 -6.20 -3.92 -21.03
N LEU A 152 -5.36 -2.87 -21.09
CA LEU A 152 -5.04 -2.16 -22.31
C LEU A 152 -3.63 -2.52 -22.78
N HIS A 153 -3.54 -2.91 -24.04
CA HIS A 153 -2.29 -2.96 -24.77
C HIS A 153 -2.18 -1.72 -25.65
N VAL A 154 -1.34 -0.76 -25.21
CA VAL A 154 -1.14 0.52 -25.88
C VAL A 154 0.17 0.51 -26.65
N GLU A 155 0.10 0.92 -27.91
CA GLU A 155 1.23 1.04 -28.83
C GLU A 155 1.39 2.50 -29.23
N LEU A 156 2.60 3.03 -29.06
CA LEU A 156 2.97 4.38 -29.46
C LEU A 156 3.28 4.42 -30.97
N GLU A 157 3.27 5.61 -31.57
CA GLU A 157 3.57 5.81 -32.99
C GLU A 157 4.96 5.27 -33.39
N ASN A 158 5.94 5.34 -32.48
CA ASN A 158 7.27 4.74 -32.66
C ASN A 158 7.30 3.19 -32.61
N GLY A 159 6.15 2.53 -32.47
CA GLY A 159 5.98 1.07 -32.41
C GLY A 159 6.29 0.43 -31.05
N LYS A 160 6.73 1.21 -30.05
CA LYS A 160 6.98 0.70 -28.69
C LYS A 160 5.67 0.56 -27.91
N ARG A 161 5.64 -0.39 -26.99
CA ARG A 161 4.54 -0.55 -26.04
C ARG A 161 4.66 0.50 -24.94
N TRP A 162 3.55 1.19 -24.66
CA TRP A 162 3.43 2.04 -23.47
C TRP A 162 3.12 1.20 -22.23
N PHE A 163 3.70 1.59 -21.09
CA PHE A 163 3.55 0.90 -19.82
C PHE A 163 2.99 1.86 -18.77
N PRO A 164 1.80 1.60 -18.18
CA PRO A 164 1.12 2.58 -17.33
C PRO A 164 1.84 2.98 -16.04
N LEU A 165 2.86 2.21 -15.60
CA LEU A 165 3.68 2.58 -14.44
C LEU A 165 4.74 3.66 -14.75
N LEU A 166 4.89 4.04 -16.02
CA LEU A 166 5.60 5.23 -16.44
C LEU A 166 4.64 6.43 -16.39
N ASP A 167 4.96 7.51 -17.08
CA ASP A 167 4.06 8.66 -17.25
C ASP A 167 3.03 8.42 -18.36
N ALA A 168 2.14 9.40 -18.55
CA ALA A 168 1.19 9.44 -19.65
C ALA A 168 1.85 9.19 -21.02
N PRO A 169 1.12 8.61 -22.00
CA PRO A 169 1.66 8.38 -23.34
C PRO A 169 2.27 9.68 -23.91
N PRO A 170 3.57 9.71 -24.25
CA PRO A 170 4.25 10.95 -24.67
C PRO A 170 4.03 11.29 -26.14
N GLU A 171 3.51 10.34 -26.92
CA GLU A 171 3.37 10.40 -28.38
C GLU A 171 1.98 9.88 -28.78
N PRO A 172 1.52 10.14 -30.02
CA PRO A 172 0.29 9.56 -30.54
C PRO A 172 0.25 8.05 -30.29
N TYR A 173 -0.89 7.56 -29.81
CA TYR A 173 -1.03 6.18 -29.37
C TYR A 173 -2.27 5.52 -29.94
N ARG A 174 -2.23 4.20 -30.06
CA ARG A 174 -3.40 3.35 -30.31
C ARG A 174 -3.47 2.27 -29.25
N PHE A 175 -4.64 1.69 -29.05
CA PHE A 175 -4.83 0.67 -28.03
C PHE A 175 -5.71 -0.47 -28.52
N ARG A 176 -5.57 -1.61 -27.86
CA ARG A 176 -6.46 -2.78 -27.98
C ARG A 176 -6.65 -3.38 -26.60
N PHE A 177 -7.78 -4.06 -26.40
CA PHE A 177 -7.98 -4.82 -25.17
C PHE A 177 -7.09 -6.07 -25.16
N ALA A 178 -6.47 -6.30 -24.01
CA ALA A 178 -5.67 -7.47 -23.72
C ALA A 178 -6.56 -8.53 -23.04
N PRO A 179 -6.26 -9.82 -23.24
CA PRO A 179 -6.99 -10.89 -22.56
C PRO A 179 -6.85 -10.75 -21.03
N GLU A 180 -7.85 -11.30 -20.35
CA GLU A 180 -8.00 -11.25 -18.90
C GLU A 180 -6.71 -11.71 -18.20
N GLN A 181 -6.21 -10.87 -17.29
CA GLN A 181 -5.04 -11.16 -16.49
C GLN A 181 -5.47 -11.95 -15.24
N SER A 182 -4.55 -12.69 -14.64
CA SER A 182 -4.86 -13.39 -13.39
C SER A 182 -5.19 -12.36 -12.29
N PRO A 183 -6.15 -12.63 -11.40
CA PRO A 183 -6.55 -11.70 -10.34
C PRO A 183 -5.38 -11.18 -9.50
N GLU A 184 -4.39 -12.04 -9.23
CA GLU A 184 -3.19 -11.71 -8.45
C GLU A 184 -2.31 -10.69 -9.16
N ARG A 185 -2.24 -10.76 -10.51
CA ARG A 185 -1.48 -9.79 -11.32
C ARG A 185 -2.19 -8.45 -11.40
N LEU A 186 -3.52 -8.44 -11.54
CA LEU A 186 -4.32 -7.22 -11.49
C LEU A 186 -4.15 -6.51 -10.15
N GLN A 187 -4.28 -7.27 -9.06
CA GLN A 187 -4.07 -6.79 -7.69
C GLN A 187 -2.66 -6.21 -7.50
N SER A 188 -1.62 -6.93 -7.89
CA SER A 188 -0.23 -6.48 -7.73
C SER A 188 0.04 -5.22 -8.56
N PHE A 189 -0.44 -5.18 -9.80
CA PHE A 189 -0.26 -4.03 -10.69
C PHE A 189 -0.98 -2.78 -10.18
N ALA A 190 -2.22 -2.93 -9.73
CA ALA A 190 -3.00 -1.85 -9.16
C ALA A 190 -2.34 -1.29 -7.89
N ALA A 191 -1.80 -2.15 -7.02
CA ALA A 191 -1.04 -1.72 -5.86
C ALA A 191 0.19 -0.88 -6.26
N MET A 192 0.95 -1.32 -7.27
CA MET A 192 2.11 -0.55 -7.78
C MET A 192 1.70 0.84 -8.31
N LEU A 193 0.60 0.92 -9.05
CA LEU A 193 0.07 2.20 -9.53
C LEU A 193 -0.39 3.09 -8.37
N ALA A 194 -1.10 2.53 -7.39
CA ALA A 194 -1.60 3.27 -6.24
C ALA A 194 -0.46 3.98 -5.50
N TRP A 195 0.64 3.29 -5.24
CA TRP A 195 1.82 3.85 -4.57
C TRP A 195 2.54 4.92 -5.40
N LYS A 196 2.41 4.90 -6.73
CA LYS A 196 2.92 5.97 -7.61
C LYS A 196 2.00 7.18 -7.66
N ILE A 197 0.69 6.98 -7.48
CA ILE A 197 -0.32 8.04 -7.54
C ILE A 197 -0.41 8.82 -6.22
N ILE A 198 -0.27 8.13 -5.07
CA ILE A 198 -0.41 8.78 -3.77
C ILE A 198 0.85 9.60 -3.47
N PRO A 199 0.73 10.92 -3.19
CA PRO A 199 1.88 11.76 -2.88
C PRO A 199 2.62 11.27 -1.62
N PRO A 200 3.97 11.28 -1.59
CA PRO A 200 4.73 10.90 -0.40
C PRO A 200 4.34 11.72 0.83
N GLU A 201 4.06 13.02 0.66
CA GLU A 201 3.63 13.90 1.75
C GLU A 201 2.28 13.49 2.32
N ALA A 202 1.38 12.95 1.48
CA ALA A 202 0.09 12.41 1.93
C ALA A 202 0.29 11.14 2.76
N ILE A 203 1.25 10.27 2.40
CA ILE A 203 1.61 9.08 3.19
C ILE A 203 2.19 9.49 4.54
N VAL A 204 3.12 10.45 4.56
CA VAL A 204 3.69 11.00 5.80
C VAL A 204 2.60 11.60 6.68
N TRP A 205 1.71 12.40 6.10
CA TRP A 205 0.58 12.98 6.84
C TRP A 205 -0.36 11.90 7.41
N LEU A 206 -0.75 10.91 6.62
CA LEU A 206 -1.59 9.79 7.05
C LEU A 206 -0.92 8.91 8.11
N SER A 207 0.41 8.85 8.16
CA SER A 207 1.15 8.08 9.17
C SER A 207 0.92 8.58 10.61
N SER A 208 0.46 9.83 10.76
CA SER A 208 0.01 10.38 12.04
C SER A 208 -1.19 9.62 12.63
N TRP A 209 -1.91 8.86 11.78
CA TRP A 209 -3.08 8.06 12.13
C TRP A 209 -2.85 6.60 11.73
N PRO A 210 -2.20 5.79 12.60
CA PRO A 210 -1.75 4.44 12.26
C PRO A 210 -2.86 3.53 11.71
N GLU A 211 -4.07 3.62 12.25
CA GLU A 211 -5.20 2.81 11.80
C GLU A 211 -5.65 3.21 10.38
N ALA A 212 -5.66 4.50 10.06
CA ALA A 212 -6.06 4.98 8.74
C ALA A 212 -5.07 4.51 7.66
N ILE A 213 -3.76 4.69 7.88
CA ILE A 213 -2.74 4.24 6.93
C ILE A 213 -2.68 2.71 6.82
N ARG A 214 -2.89 1.99 7.93
CA ARG A 214 -2.98 0.52 7.94
C ARG A 214 -4.16 0.05 7.10
N THR A 215 -5.34 0.63 7.30
CA THR A 215 -6.54 0.30 6.51
C THR A 215 -6.34 0.60 5.03
N LEU A 216 -5.74 1.75 4.68
CA LEU A 216 -5.41 2.08 3.30
C LEU A 216 -4.46 1.03 2.70
N SER A 217 -3.35 0.72 3.40
CA SER A 217 -2.39 -0.27 2.94
C SER A 217 -3.03 -1.65 2.74
N THR A 218 -3.87 -2.10 3.68
CA THR A 218 -4.62 -3.37 3.57
C THR A 218 -5.56 -3.36 2.34
N TYR A 219 -6.20 -2.22 2.05
CA TYR A 219 -7.05 -2.10 0.87
C TYR A 219 -6.23 -2.16 -0.43
N LEU A 220 -5.18 -1.34 -0.53
CA LEU A 220 -4.34 -1.21 -1.72
C LEU A 220 -3.60 -2.52 -2.06
N THR A 221 -3.20 -3.28 -1.05
CA THR A 221 -2.51 -4.56 -1.23
C THR A 221 -3.46 -5.71 -1.59
N GLY A 222 -4.77 -5.45 -1.68
CA GLY A 222 -5.78 -6.38 -2.18
C GLY A 222 -6.58 -7.15 -1.12
N PHE A 223 -6.28 -6.96 0.17
CA PHE A 223 -7.08 -7.51 1.27
C PHE A 223 -8.33 -6.65 1.55
N ARG A 224 -9.09 -6.32 0.50
CA ARG A 224 -10.16 -5.30 0.55
C ARG A 224 -11.22 -5.62 1.60
N ALA A 225 -11.65 -6.88 1.71
CA ALA A 225 -12.61 -7.29 2.73
C ALA A 225 -12.16 -6.98 4.16
N GLN A 226 -10.85 -7.02 4.43
CA GLN A 226 -10.26 -6.75 5.75
C GLN A 226 -10.16 -5.24 6.07
N SER A 227 -10.34 -4.36 5.08
CA SER A 227 -10.41 -2.91 5.30
C SER A 227 -11.76 -2.44 5.86
N GLY A 228 -12.71 -3.37 6.04
CA GLY A 228 -13.99 -3.12 6.70
C GLY A 228 -14.84 -2.05 6.00
N VAL A 229 -15.17 -0.99 6.74
CA VAL A 229 -16.06 0.08 6.30
C VAL A 229 -15.58 0.80 5.04
N VAL A 230 -14.26 0.92 4.83
CA VAL A 230 -13.70 1.55 3.62
C VAL A 230 -14.10 0.75 2.38
N ASN A 231 -13.94 -0.57 2.42
CA ASN A 231 -14.39 -1.43 1.32
C ASN A 231 -15.91 -1.38 1.12
N ALA A 232 -16.70 -1.33 2.19
CA ALA A 232 -18.15 -1.19 2.06
C ALA A 232 -18.55 0.11 1.35
N ILE A 233 -17.93 1.24 1.70
CA ILE A 233 -18.17 2.54 1.05
C ILE A 233 -17.80 2.49 -0.43
N VAL A 234 -16.63 1.94 -0.76
CA VAL A 234 -16.16 1.86 -2.15
C VAL A 234 -17.04 0.93 -2.99
N LEU A 235 -17.45 -0.23 -2.46
CA LEU A 235 -18.37 -1.14 -3.14
C LEU A 235 -19.72 -0.47 -3.43
N GLU A 236 -20.25 0.28 -2.47
CA GLU A 236 -21.50 1.01 -2.66
C GLU A 236 -21.35 2.13 -3.70
N ALA A 237 -20.23 2.87 -3.68
CA ALA A 237 -19.93 3.87 -4.70
C ALA A 237 -19.82 3.26 -6.11
N ILE A 238 -19.19 2.10 -6.25
CA ILE A 238 -19.12 1.34 -7.50
C ILE A 238 -20.52 0.93 -7.96
N ARG A 239 -21.35 0.41 -7.05
CA ARG A 239 -22.73 0.00 -7.34
C ARG A 239 -23.57 1.16 -7.88
N LEU A 240 -23.46 2.33 -7.26
CA LEU A 240 -24.15 3.55 -7.72
C LEU A 240 -23.63 4.03 -9.08
N THR A 241 -22.33 3.86 -9.36
CA THR A 241 -21.70 4.25 -10.63
C THR A 241 -22.09 3.32 -11.77
N ALA A 242 -22.08 2.01 -11.54
CA ALA A 242 -22.45 1.01 -12.55
C ALA A 242 -23.94 1.04 -12.94
N GLY A 243 -24.77 1.72 -12.13
CA GLY A 243 -26.22 1.71 -12.22
C GLY A 243 -26.78 0.49 -11.49
N ALA A 244 -27.64 0.73 -10.50
CA ALA A 244 -28.38 -0.35 -9.87
C ALA A 244 -29.43 -0.91 -10.85
N PRO A 245 -29.67 -2.24 -10.90
CA PRO A 245 -30.99 -2.70 -11.31
C PRO A 245 -31.99 -2.09 -10.32
N GLU A 246 -32.97 -1.33 -10.82
CA GLU A 246 -34.08 -0.85 -9.99
C GLU A 246 -34.81 -2.04 -9.37
N GLY A 247 -34.53 -2.33 -8.10
CA GLY A 247 -35.17 -3.45 -7.42
C GLY A 247 -34.34 -4.12 -6.34
N GLU A 248 -33.57 -3.38 -5.55
CA GLU A 248 -33.14 -3.83 -4.22
C GLU A 248 -32.75 -2.59 -3.42
N GLN A 249 -33.73 -2.02 -2.74
CA GLN A 249 -33.44 -1.24 -1.53
C GLN A 249 -32.84 -2.24 -0.54
N SER A 250 -31.51 -2.38 -0.58
CA SER A 250 -30.79 -3.13 0.44
C SER A 250 -30.97 -2.36 1.74
N ALA A 251 -31.84 -2.89 2.59
CA ALA A 251 -31.99 -2.47 3.96
C ALA A 251 -30.59 -2.49 4.61
N ILE A 252 -30.17 -1.32 5.07
CA ILE A 252 -29.07 -1.18 6.00
C ILE A 252 -29.30 -2.22 7.11
N PRO A 253 -28.38 -3.17 7.39
CA PRO A 253 -28.47 -3.87 8.64
C PRO A 253 -28.10 -2.86 9.71
N ALA A 254 -29.12 -2.24 10.30
CA ALA A 254 -29.02 -1.63 11.61
C ALA A 254 -28.59 -2.74 12.57
N MET A 255 -27.29 -2.88 12.78
CA MET A 255 -26.76 -3.69 13.86
C MET A 255 -27.03 -2.89 15.14
N ILE A 256 -28.25 -3.02 15.64
CA ILE A 256 -28.65 -2.63 16.98
C ILE A 256 -27.78 -3.47 17.91
N ILE A 257 -26.83 -2.83 18.59
CA ILE A 257 -26.16 -3.41 19.74
C ILE A 257 -27.24 -3.66 20.80
N PRO A 258 -27.49 -4.91 21.23
CA PRO A 258 -28.35 -5.13 22.37
C PRO A 258 -27.58 -4.67 23.62
N VAL A 259 -28.06 -3.60 24.24
CA VAL A 259 -27.70 -3.26 25.61
C VAL A 259 -28.11 -4.45 26.48
N GLN A 260 -27.13 -5.13 27.06
CA GLN A 260 -27.39 -6.12 28.09
C GLN A 260 -27.89 -5.39 29.34
N VAL A 261 -29.17 -5.58 29.66
CA VAL A 261 -29.74 -5.18 30.95
C VAL A 261 -29.89 -6.46 31.77
N GLU A 262 -29.08 -6.59 32.82
CA GLU A 262 -29.28 -7.59 33.86
C GLU A 262 -30.63 -7.37 34.59
N PRO A 263 -31.37 -8.43 34.92
CA PRO A 263 -32.67 -8.30 35.55
C PRO A 263 -32.51 -8.22 37.07
N LEU A 264 -32.96 -7.13 37.68
CA LEU A 264 -33.35 -7.12 39.09
C LEU A 264 -34.83 -6.80 39.22
N GLN A 265 -35.53 -7.79 39.75
CA GLN A 265 -36.94 -7.80 40.11
C GLN A 265 -37.26 -6.69 41.12
N GLY A 266 -38.46 -6.10 41.02
CA GLY A 266 -39.10 -5.51 42.20
C GLY A 266 -39.98 -4.28 41.94
N ASN A 267 -41.26 -4.55 41.71
CA ASN A 267 -42.43 -3.78 42.18
C ASN A 267 -42.65 -2.32 41.73
N ALA A 268 -43.62 -2.18 40.84
CA ALA A 268 -44.81 -1.32 40.95
C ALA A 268 -44.75 -0.09 41.88
N LEU A 269 -44.91 1.11 41.31
CA LEU A 269 -46.12 1.94 41.49
C LEU A 269 -46.10 3.20 40.60
N LEU A 270 -47.18 3.30 39.82
CA LEU A 270 -47.89 4.44 39.23
C LEU A 270 -47.50 5.90 39.56
N SER A 271 -47.72 6.73 38.52
CA SER A 271 -48.07 8.17 38.52
C SER A 271 -46.94 9.13 38.88
N GLY A 272 -46.76 10.28 38.23
CA GLY A 272 -47.59 11.04 37.31
C GLY A 272 -47.31 12.52 37.57
N LEU A 273 -47.06 13.26 36.48
CA LEU A 273 -47.31 14.70 36.29
C LEU A 273 -46.66 15.74 37.23
N ALA A 274 -45.96 16.65 36.53
CA ALA A 274 -46.05 18.11 36.59
C ALA A 274 -45.29 18.90 37.68
N ASP A 275 -44.68 19.97 37.16
CA ASP A 275 -44.24 21.23 37.76
C ASP A 275 -43.20 21.20 38.89
N ASP A 276 -42.02 21.76 38.61
CA ASP A 276 -41.71 23.10 39.09
C ASP A 276 -40.32 23.56 38.60
N VAL A 277 -40.26 24.80 38.09
CA VAL A 277 -39.04 25.60 37.93
C VAL A 277 -39.07 26.63 39.06
N PRO A 278 -37.95 26.92 39.75
CA PRO A 278 -37.33 28.19 39.45
C PRO A 278 -35.79 28.20 39.49
N ALA A 279 -35.28 28.99 38.53
CA ALA A 279 -34.06 29.79 38.51
C ALA A 279 -33.24 29.92 39.81
N LEU A 280 -31.92 29.74 39.65
CA LEU A 280 -30.90 30.46 40.43
C LEU A 280 -29.79 30.95 39.48
N VAL A 281 -29.80 32.25 39.29
CA VAL A 281 -28.76 33.07 38.66
C VAL A 281 -27.72 33.37 39.73
N ALA A 282 -26.44 33.13 39.44
CA ALA A 282 -25.34 33.81 40.13
C ALA A 282 -24.22 34.07 39.11
N SER A 283 -24.16 35.33 38.67
CA SER A 283 -23.08 35.97 37.95
C SER A 283 -21.98 36.36 38.94
N TYR A 284 -20.71 36.13 38.59
CA TYR A 284 -19.59 36.99 38.99
C TYR A 284 -18.56 37.05 37.84
N SER A 285 -18.37 38.25 37.30
CA SER A 285 -17.20 38.66 36.54
C SER A 285 -16.21 39.33 37.50
N GLU A 286 -14.90 39.16 37.34
CA GLU A 286 -13.95 40.24 36.99
C GLU A 286 -12.51 39.71 36.84
N ALA A 287 -11.69 40.51 36.17
CA ALA A 287 -10.46 40.14 35.47
C ALA A 287 -9.16 40.59 36.16
N GLU A 288 -8.05 39.97 35.70
CA GLU A 288 -6.66 40.45 35.62
C GLU A 288 -5.81 40.70 36.89
N PRO A 289 -4.45 40.78 36.82
CA PRO A 289 -3.49 40.51 35.72
C PRO A 289 -2.22 39.70 36.11
N LEU A 290 -1.35 39.46 35.10
CA LEU A 290 0.00 38.85 35.10
C LEU A 290 1.07 39.60 35.94
N PRO A 291 2.24 38.97 36.16
CA PRO A 291 3.47 39.47 35.53
C PRO A 291 4.34 38.31 34.96
N ALA A 292 4.82 38.37 33.72
CA ALA A 292 5.97 39.14 33.20
C ALA A 292 7.32 38.75 33.82
N ALA A 293 8.15 38.07 33.02
CA ALA A 293 9.61 38.09 33.13
C ALA A 293 10.20 38.17 31.72
N GLU A 294 10.94 39.25 31.50
CA GLU A 294 11.60 39.69 30.27
C GLU A 294 12.98 39.01 30.04
N PRO A 295 13.62 39.21 28.86
CA PRO A 295 14.72 38.40 28.33
C PRO A 295 16.12 39.04 28.47
N VAL A 296 17.04 38.65 27.57
CA VAL A 296 18.41 39.13 27.21
C VAL A 296 19.63 38.57 27.99
N PRO A 297 20.86 38.49 27.40
CA PRO A 297 21.31 38.94 26.06
C PRO A 297 22.18 37.97 25.23
N ALA A 298 22.33 38.37 23.95
CA ALA A 298 23.32 37.87 23.01
C ALA A 298 24.74 38.43 23.27
N THR A 299 25.76 37.65 22.90
CA THR A 299 27.13 38.15 22.68
C THR A 299 27.70 37.49 21.42
N ASN A 300 28.18 38.34 20.50
CA ASN A 300 28.91 37.97 19.28
C ASN A 300 30.38 37.63 19.62
N ALA A 301 30.96 36.63 18.94
CA ALA A 301 32.38 36.57 18.60
C ALA A 301 32.66 35.52 17.49
N ASP A 302 33.02 36.03 16.31
CA ASP A 302 33.94 35.54 15.27
C ASP A 302 34.26 34.04 15.06
N MET A 303 33.95 33.62 13.83
CA MET A 303 34.75 32.85 12.86
C MET A 303 35.77 31.81 13.34
N ILE A 304 35.49 30.53 13.05
CA ILE A 304 36.50 29.55 12.57
C ILE A 304 35.84 28.64 11.51
N PHE A 305 36.36 28.68 10.28
CA PHE A 305 36.11 27.70 9.20
C PHE A 305 36.80 26.38 9.53
N GLN A 306 36.11 25.24 9.42
CA GLN A 306 36.74 23.93 9.16
C GLN A 306 35.83 23.03 8.30
N ASP A 307 36.31 22.84 7.07
CA ASP A 307 36.19 21.74 6.08
C ASP A 307 35.01 20.75 6.12
N GLU A 308 34.30 20.74 4.98
CA GLU A 308 33.42 19.67 4.51
C GLU A 308 34.23 18.39 4.27
N GLN A 309 33.76 17.26 4.82
CA GLN A 309 34.28 15.94 4.50
C GLN A 309 33.19 15.12 3.79
N ASP A 310 33.62 14.52 2.69
CA ASP A 310 32.87 13.89 1.62
C ASP A 310 32.22 12.54 2.06
N ASP A 311 30.90 12.54 2.28
CA ASP A 311 30.11 11.38 2.73
C ASP A 311 29.60 10.49 1.58
N THR A 312 30.14 10.63 0.37
CA THR A 312 29.66 9.86 -0.79
C THR A 312 30.18 8.42 -0.81
N ASP A 313 31.37 8.15 -0.24
CA ASP A 313 32.00 6.82 -0.25
C ASP A 313 31.38 5.85 0.77
N ALA A 314 30.88 6.36 1.91
CA ALA A 314 30.17 5.54 2.91
C ALA A 314 28.79 5.06 2.41
N LEU A 315 28.14 5.85 1.55
CA LEU A 315 26.85 5.54 0.94
C LEU A 315 26.97 4.45 -0.16
N LEU A 316 28.07 4.44 -0.92
CA LEU A 316 28.35 3.44 -1.95
C LEU A 316 28.66 2.05 -1.37
N VAL A 317 29.31 1.98 -0.20
CA VAL A 317 29.55 0.74 0.54
C VAL A 317 28.25 0.18 1.13
N MET A 318 27.37 1.04 1.67
CA MET A 318 26.07 0.61 2.20
C MET A 318 25.09 0.10 1.12
N MET A 319 25.19 0.59 -0.12
CA MET A 319 24.33 0.12 -1.23
C MET A 319 24.85 -1.11 -1.97
N GLY A 320 26.02 -1.66 -1.60
CA GLY A 320 26.50 -2.94 -2.12
C GLY A 320 27.01 -2.93 -3.57
N PHE A 321 27.52 -1.78 -4.05
CA PHE A 321 27.95 -1.61 -5.44
C PHE A 321 29.47 -1.63 -5.70
N ALA A 322 30.32 -1.87 -4.69
CA ALA A 322 31.75 -2.00 -4.89
C ALA A 322 32.24 -3.45 -4.71
N SER A 323 32.58 -4.11 -5.84
CA SER A 323 33.47 -5.27 -5.83
C SER A 323 34.89 -4.80 -5.52
N VAL A 324 35.51 -5.36 -4.49
CA VAL A 324 36.94 -5.17 -4.23
C VAL A 324 37.58 -6.55 -4.07
N ASP A 325 38.25 -6.97 -5.15
CA ASP A 325 39.32 -7.96 -5.09
C ASP A 325 40.58 -7.29 -4.50
N ALA A 326 41.45 -8.15 -3.95
CA ALA A 326 42.80 -7.90 -3.45
C ALA A 326 42.93 -7.44 -1.98
N ALA A 327 42.93 -8.46 -1.12
CA ALA A 327 44.04 -8.82 -0.24
C ALA A 327 44.63 -7.73 0.68
N GLU A 328 44.20 -7.77 1.94
CA GLU A 328 45.14 -7.69 3.06
C GLU A 328 45.02 -8.94 3.94
N THR A 329 46.14 -9.66 3.98
CA THR A 329 46.49 -10.75 4.87
C THR A 329 46.40 -10.32 6.34
N GLY A 330 45.30 -10.69 7.00
CA GLY A 330 45.27 -10.96 8.43
C GLY A 330 45.38 -12.47 8.64
N GLU A 331 46.51 -12.92 9.16
CA GLU A 331 46.74 -14.30 9.58
C GLU A 331 45.64 -14.78 10.54
N THR A 332 44.71 -15.60 10.07
CA THR A 332 44.04 -16.58 10.92
C THR A 332 44.75 -17.91 10.75
N THR A 333 45.63 -18.19 11.70
CA THR A 333 46.18 -19.51 11.99
C THR A 333 45.07 -20.59 11.95
N PRO A 334 45.32 -21.76 11.34
CA PRO A 334 44.42 -22.89 11.42
C PRO A 334 44.47 -23.51 12.82
N SER A 335 43.36 -24.13 13.24
CA SER A 335 43.23 -25.05 14.40
C SER A 335 43.43 -24.47 15.80
N ALA A 336 42.29 -24.22 16.47
CA ALA A 336 42.11 -24.64 17.85
C ALA A 336 40.79 -25.43 17.89
N GLU A 337 40.86 -26.71 18.27
CA GLU A 337 39.70 -27.53 18.61
C GLU A 337 38.98 -26.89 19.81
N SER A 338 38.11 -25.92 19.56
CA SER A 338 37.08 -25.57 20.54
C SER A 338 36.08 -26.71 20.52
N ASN A 339 36.22 -27.64 21.45
CA ASN A 339 35.25 -28.69 21.73
C ASN A 339 34.00 -28.08 22.39
N ASP A 340 33.47 -27.00 21.82
CA ASP A 340 32.29 -26.31 22.29
C ASP A 340 31.08 -27.18 21.93
N PRO A 341 30.29 -27.64 22.91
CA PRO A 341 29.15 -28.52 22.65
C PRO A 341 28.13 -27.92 21.68
N GLY A 342 28.02 -26.58 21.64
CA GLY A 342 27.19 -25.87 20.67
C GLY A 342 27.66 -26.06 19.24
N GLU A 343 28.97 -25.91 19.00
CA GLU A 343 29.57 -25.99 17.66
C GLU A 343 29.53 -27.42 17.12
N VAL A 344 29.80 -28.40 17.99
CA VAL A 344 29.70 -29.83 17.62
C VAL A 344 28.26 -30.19 17.25
N PHE A 345 27.27 -29.71 18.01
CA PHE A 345 25.86 -29.88 17.66
C PHE A 345 25.48 -29.20 16.34
N TRP A 346 25.96 -27.97 16.12
CA TRP A 346 25.73 -27.24 14.89
C TRP A 346 26.29 -27.99 13.67
N GLN A 347 27.52 -28.50 13.76
CA GLN A 347 28.15 -29.28 12.70
C GLN A 347 27.42 -30.61 12.45
N TRP A 348 26.96 -31.28 13.52
CA TRP A 348 26.12 -32.48 13.40
C TRP A 348 24.81 -32.17 12.66
N LEU A 349 24.16 -31.04 12.98
CA LEU A 349 22.92 -30.63 12.33
C LEU A 349 23.13 -30.34 10.84
N VAL A 350 24.15 -29.54 10.50
CA VAL A 350 24.48 -29.18 9.11
C VAL A 350 24.86 -30.42 8.31
N THR A 351 25.76 -31.25 8.84
CA THR A 351 26.20 -32.49 8.17
C THR A 351 25.05 -33.50 8.06
N GLY A 352 24.21 -33.61 9.08
CA GLY A 352 23.05 -34.49 9.11
C GLY A 352 22.00 -34.11 8.07
N CYS A 353 21.72 -32.82 7.91
CA CYS A 353 20.82 -32.32 6.86
C CYS A 353 21.41 -32.52 5.45
N ARG A 354 22.70 -32.23 5.25
CA ARG A 354 23.38 -32.35 3.94
C ARG A 354 23.56 -33.79 3.47
N SER A 355 23.82 -34.71 4.39
CA SER A 355 23.93 -36.15 4.09
C SER A 355 22.58 -36.84 3.89
N GLY A 356 21.47 -36.13 4.09
CA GLY A 356 20.11 -36.71 4.06
C GLY A 356 19.79 -37.61 5.26
N ARG A 357 20.66 -37.69 6.28
CA ARG A 357 20.40 -38.42 7.53
C ARG A 357 19.25 -37.79 8.32
N LEU A 358 19.22 -36.46 8.37
CA LEU A 358 18.15 -35.67 8.98
C LEU A 358 17.25 -35.14 7.86
N VAL A 359 16.27 -35.95 7.47
CA VAL A 359 15.31 -35.59 6.41
C VAL A 359 14.31 -34.55 6.92
N PRO A 360 14.24 -33.35 6.34
CA PRO A 360 13.26 -32.34 6.75
C PRO A 360 11.83 -32.70 6.32
N ASN A 361 10.84 -32.03 6.92
CA ASN A 361 9.42 -32.09 6.55
C ASN A 361 8.73 -33.46 6.75
N LYS A 362 9.32 -34.36 7.55
CA LYS A 362 8.60 -35.57 7.99
C LYS A 362 7.45 -35.20 8.94
N PRO A 363 6.29 -35.89 8.91
CA PRO A 363 5.16 -35.61 9.81
C PRO A 363 5.54 -35.65 11.30
N ASP A 364 6.34 -36.62 11.72
CA ASP A 364 6.91 -36.72 13.07
C ASP A 364 8.36 -36.20 13.14
N GLY A 365 8.74 -35.39 12.16
CA GLY A 365 10.07 -34.81 12.04
C GLY A 365 10.40 -33.85 13.19
N ARG A 366 11.70 -33.63 13.39
CA ARG A 366 12.21 -32.60 14.31
C ARG A 366 12.71 -31.36 13.58
N ILE A 367 12.71 -31.41 12.24
CA ILE A 367 13.19 -30.38 11.34
C ILE A 367 12.12 -30.15 10.29
N HIS A 368 11.67 -28.91 10.17
CA HIS A 368 10.70 -28.50 9.16
C HIS A 368 11.18 -27.21 8.51
N LEU A 369 10.93 -27.03 7.23
CA LEU A 369 11.21 -25.77 6.54
C LEU A 369 9.95 -24.94 6.46
N VAL A 370 10.07 -23.64 6.66
CA VAL A 370 8.95 -22.69 6.59
C VAL A 370 9.47 -21.30 6.26
N ALA A 371 8.97 -20.71 5.16
CA ALA A 371 9.23 -19.34 4.74
C ALA A 371 10.73 -18.98 4.69
N GLY A 372 11.58 -19.88 4.19
CA GLY A 372 13.03 -19.69 4.11
C GLY A 372 13.80 -19.91 5.43
N TYR A 373 13.13 -20.42 6.46
CA TYR A 373 13.73 -20.82 7.73
C TYR A 373 13.63 -22.33 7.95
N VAL A 374 14.58 -22.87 8.70
CA VAL A 374 14.57 -24.22 9.25
C VAL A 374 14.10 -24.12 10.70
N PHE A 375 12.92 -24.67 10.96
CA PHE A 375 12.37 -24.83 12.30
C PHE A 375 12.91 -26.11 12.95
N LEU A 376 13.59 -25.93 14.08
CA LEU A 376 14.17 -27.00 14.90
C LEU A 376 13.30 -27.23 16.14
N ARG A 377 12.57 -28.34 16.17
CA ARG A 377 11.68 -28.69 17.29
C ARG A 377 12.48 -28.97 18.56
N ALA A 378 12.26 -28.16 19.60
CA ALA A 378 12.85 -28.33 20.92
C ALA A 378 11.83 -28.89 21.93
N PRO A 379 12.25 -29.72 22.90
CA PRO A 379 13.62 -30.18 23.16
C PRO A 379 14.06 -31.34 22.25
N GLY A 380 13.20 -31.76 21.33
CA GLY A 380 13.37 -33.01 20.60
C GLY A 380 14.68 -33.11 19.84
N ILE A 381 15.09 -32.09 19.11
CA ILE A 381 16.30 -32.13 18.28
C ILE A 381 17.56 -32.41 19.11
N PHE A 382 17.64 -31.86 20.32
CA PHE A 382 18.77 -32.07 21.23
C PHE A 382 18.79 -33.50 21.79
N HIS A 383 17.63 -34.08 22.11
CA HIS A 383 17.58 -35.47 22.57
C HIS A 383 18.02 -36.43 21.46
N GLN A 384 17.67 -36.15 20.22
CA GLN A 384 18.11 -36.95 19.08
C GLN A 384 19.63 -36.89 18.90
N TYR A 385 20.21 -35.70 18.98
CA TYR A 385 21.66 -35.53 18.98
C TYR A 385 22.35 -36.34 20.09
N LEU A 386 21.88 -36.21 21.34
CA LEU A 386 22.47 -36.91 22.49
C LEU A 386 22.37 -38.45 22.35
N MET A 387 21.27 -38.96 21.81
CA MET A 387 21.11 -40.39 21.53
C MET A 387 22.05 -40.87 20.42
N GLU A 388 22.21 -40.10 19.34
CA GLU A 388 22.98 -40.52 18.17
C GLU A 388 24.51 -40.37 18.34
N THR A 389 24.94 -39.41 19.14
CA THR A 389 26.37 -39.19 19.46
C THR A 389 26.84 -39.99 20.66
N ASN A 390 25.92 -40.66 21.35
CA ASN A 390 26.18 -41.45 22.55
C ASN A 390 26.96 -40.68 23.61
N ALA A 391 26.73 -39.36 23.70
CA ALA A 391 27.45 -38.43 24.56
C ALA A 391 27.04 -38.65 26.03
N PRO A 392 27.86 -39.33 26.86
CA PRO A 392 27.48 -39.67 28.22
C PRO A 392 27.77 -38.46 29.12
N GLY A 393 26.71 -37.83 29.65
CA GLY A 393 26.85 -36.81 30.70
C GLY A 393 26.71 -35.35 30.26
N GLU A 394 26.35 -35.09 29.00
CA GLU A 394 26.01 -33.74 28.55
C GLU A 394 24.56 -33.40 28.91
N ASP A 395 24.39 -32.45 29.84
CA ASP A 395 23.07 -31.97 30.21
C ASP A 395 22.46 -31.21 29.03
N LYS A 396 21.27 -31.63 28.59
CA LYS A 396 20.50 -30.97 27.52
C LYS A 396 20.39 -29.46 27.75
N ALA A 397 20.28 -29.01 29.01
CA ALA A 397 20.24 -27.58 29.33
C ALA A 397 21.55 -26.85 28.99
N ARG A 398 22.71 -27.51 29.18
CA ARG A 398 24.03 -26.97 28.81
C ARG A 398 24.18 -26.91 27.29
N LEU A 399 23.76 -27.96 26.59
CA LEU A 399 23.79 -28.02 25.13
C LEU A 399 22.90 -26.94 24.50
N GLN A 400 21.68 -26.79 25.00
CA GLN A 400 20.72 -25.78 24.54
C GLN A 400 21.28 -24.36 24.74
N LYS A 401 21.85 -24.06 25.92
CA LYS A 401 22.51 -22.76 26.16
C LYS A 401 23.73 -22.54 25.28
N ALA A 402 24.53 -23.57 25.02
CA ALA A 402 25.69 -23.47 24.14
C ALA A 402 25.27 -23.17 22.70
N PHE A 403 24.23 -23.85 22.19
CA PHE A 403 23.64 -23.53 20.88
C PHE A 403 23.06 -22.11 20.83
N GLU A 404 22.40 -21.66 21.89
CA GLU A 404 21.87 -20.30 21.96
C GLU A 404 23.00 -19.25 21.92
N ARG A 405 24.12 -19.52 22.58
CA ARG A 405 25.30 -18.64 22.58
C ARG A 405 25.91 -18.45 21.19
N LEU A 406 25.78 -19.42 20.29
CA LEU A 406 26.31 -19.31 18.92
C LEU A 406 25.54 -18.32 18.04
N GLY A 407 24.32 -17.90 18.43
CA GLY A 407 23.56 -16.88 17.67
C GLY A 407 23.15 -17.32 16.25
N HIS A 408 23.13 -18.63 15.95
CA HIS A 408 22.68 -19.10 14.64
C HIS A 408 21.16 -18.98 14.45
N HIS A 409 20.41 -19.02 15.55
CA HIS A 409 18.95 -18.88 15.58
C HIS A 409 18.51 -17.41 15.52
N ARG A 410 17.27 -17.17 15.08
CA ARG A 410 16.65 -15.84 15.02
C ARG A 410 16.34 -15.32 16.43
N GLN A 411 16.61 -14.04 16.70
CA GLN A 411 16.53 -13.42 18.04
C GLN A 411 15.65 -12.15 18.07
N ASP A 412 14.54 -12.13 17.32
CA ASP A 412 13.77 -10.89 17.17
C ASP A 412 12.71 -10.69 18.26
N ASN A 413 12.03 -11.75 18.70
CA ASN A 413 10.87 -11.66 19.60
C ASN A 413 10.88 -12.77 20.67
N GLY A 414 12.07 -13.08 21.18
CA GLY A 414 12.35 -14.21 22.08
C GLY A 414 13.15 -15.33 21.40
N THR A 415 13.71 -16.23 22.20
CA THR A 415 14.63 -17.28 21.72
C THR A 415 13.92 -18.46 21.06
N MET A 416 12.65 -18.72 21.43
CA MET A 416 11.87 -19.86 20.96
C MET A 416 10.57 -19.40 20.32
N TYR A 417 10.26 -19.98 19.17
CA TYR A 417 9.06 -19.74 18.40
C TYR A 417 8.07 -20.89 18.59
N THR A 418 6.79 -20.56 18.48
CA THR A 418 5.71 -21.54 18.53
C THR A 418 5.18 -21.76 17.13
N CYS A 419 5.05 -23.02 16.71
CA CYS A 419 4.48 -23.40 15.42
C CYS A 419 3.27 -24.31 15.62
N GLN A 420 2.34 -24.29 14.67
CA GLN A 420 1.23 -25.22 14.56
C GLN A 420 1.49 -26.14 13.37
N LEU A 421 1.56 -27.45 13.63
CA LEU A 421 1.65 -28.47 12.60
C LEU A 421 0.25 -29.05 12.37
N TYR A 422 -0.31 -28.80 11.20
CA TYR A 422 -1.63 -29.27 10.81
C TYR A 422 -1.59 -30.69 10.23
N GLN A 423 -2.69 -31.43 10.38
CA GLN A 423 -2.83 -32.76 9.78
C GLN A 423 -3.24 -32.71 8.30
N ASN A 424 -3.73 -31.55 7.82
CA ASN A 424 -4.24 -31.36 6.46
C ASN A 424 -3.59 -30.13 5.81
N GLU A 425 -3.29 -30.23 4.51
CA GLU A 425 -2.72 -29.15 3.69
C GLU A 425 -3.67 -27.96 3.53
N GLN A 426 -4.97 -28.17 3.71
CA GLN A 426 -5.97 -27.09 3.74
C GLN A 426 -5.92 -26.26 5.04
N ARG A 427 -5.05 -26.59 6.00
CA ARG A 427 -4.87 -25.89 7.30
C ARG A 427 -6.16 -25.78 8.14
N GLU A 428 -7.06 -26.73 7.94
CA GLU A 428 -8.32 -26.84 8.68
C GLU A 428 -8.30 -28.07 9.61
N GLY A 429 -8.78 -27.91 10.85
CA GLY A 429 -8.94 -29.00 11.81
C GLY A 429 -7.86 -29.11 12.89
N ARG A 430 -7.55 -30.35 13.33
CA ARG A 430 -6.65 -30.64 14.45
C ARG A 430 -5.19 -30.29 14.11
N PHE A 431 -4.52 -29.59 15.02
CA PHE A 431 -3.11 -29.23 14.91
C PHE A 431 -2.31 -29.64 16.15
N GLN A 432 -1.01 -29.86 15.98
CA GLN A 432 -0.07 -30.05 17.07
C GLN A 432 0.71 -28.75 17.31
N LYS A 433 0.71 -28.26 18.54
CA LYS A 433 1.54 -27.11 18.95
C LYS A 433 2.97 -27.58 19.19
N LEU A 434 3.91 -26.99 18.48
CA LEU A 434 5.35 -27.26 18.56
C LEU A 434 6.06 -26.00 19.03
N SER A 435 7.15 -26.16 19.77
CA SER A 435 8.04 -25.05 20.15
C SER A 435 9.47 -25.38 19.73
N GLY A 436 10.22 -24.38 19.31
CA GLY A 436 11.53 -24.61 18.70
C GLY A 436 12.25 -23.33 18.29
N TYR A 437 13.36 -23.51 17.59
CA TYR A 437 14.20 -22.41 17.09
C TYR A 437 13.99 -22.24 15.59
N LEU A 438 14.10 -21.01 15.12
CA LEU A 438 14.16 -20.70 13.69
C LEU A 438 15.59 -20.36 13.30
N VAL A 439 16.12 -21.07 12.31
CA VAL A 439 17.46 -20.85 11.75
C VAL A 439 17.31 -20.53 10.27
N LEU A 440 18.08 -19.58 9.74
CA LEU A 440 18.00 -19.23 8.33
C LEU A 440 18.40 -20.43 7.45
N ALA A 441 17.60 -20.80 6.45
CA ALA A 441 17.84 -22.02 5.67
C ALA A 441 19.20 -22.01 4.94
N SER A 442 19.65 -20.82 4.51
CA SER A 442 20.95 -20.62 3.87
C SER A 442 22.15 -21.00 4.74
N LYS A 443 22.00 -20.99 6.07
CA LYS A 443 23.07 -21.43 6.99
C LYS A 443 23.25 -22.95 7.00
N ILE A 444 22.21 -23.71 6.65
CA ILE A 444 22.21 -25.19 6.70
C ILE A 444 22.34 -25.76 5.27
N PHE A 445 21.54 -25.24 4.34
CA PHE A 445 21.47 -25.65 2.94
C PHE A 445 22.08 -24.56 2.03
N PRO A 446 23.34 -24.69 1.61
CA PRO A 446 23.91 -23.78 0.61
C PRO A 446 23.38 -24.11 -0.79
N GLY A 447 22.79 -23.13 -1.48
CA GLY A 447 22.34 -23.23 -2.89
C GLY A 447 20.98 -23.92 -3.11
N ASP A 448 20.78 -24.51 -4.29
CA ASP A 448 19.52 -25.07 -4.80
C ASP A 448 19.05 -26.39 -4.13
N ASN A 449 19.78 -26.91 -3.15
CA ASN A 449 19.46 -28.18 -2.45
C ASN A 449 18.41 -28.02 -1.34
N ASN A 450 17.47 -27.09 -1.50
CA ASN A 450 16.43 -26.83 -0.52
C ASN A 450 15.24 -27.79 -0.73
N PRO A 451 14.86 -28.65 0.25
CA PRO A 451 13.80 -29.65 0.08
C PRO A 451 12.36 -29.08 0.01
N GLY A 452 12.21 -27.76 -0.16
CA GLY A 452 10.93 -27.05 -0.18
C GLY A 452 10.35 -26.84 1.21
N ASP A 453 9.46 -25.85 1.33
CA ASP A 453 8.79 -25.53 2.59
C ASP A 453 7.72 -26.59 2.94
N ASN A 454 7.51 -26.82 4.24
CA ASN A 454 6.44 -27.68 4.74
C ASN A 454 5.10 -26.93 4.69
N PRO A 455 4.14 -27.31 3.81
CA PRO A 455 2.87 -26.62 3.69
C PRO A 455 1.98 -26.75 4.95
N LEU A 456 2.26 -27.76 5.79
CA LEU A 456 1.51 -28.09 7.00
C LEU A 456 1.96 -27.31 8.25
N LEU A 457 3.11 -26.62 8.20
CA LEU A 457 3.64 -25.89 9.35
C LEU A 457 3.35 -24.39 9.23
N VAL A 458 2.75 -23.82 10.28
CA VAL A 458 2.53 -22.38 10.41
C VAL A 458 3.25 -21.86 11.65
N VAL A 459 4.07 -20.82 11.51
CA VAL A 459 4.70 -20.11 12.64
C VAL A 459 3.69 -19.09 13.18
N ILE A 460 3.48 -19.08 14.51
CA ILE A 460 2.60 -18.10 15.20
C ILE A 460 3.39 -16.86 15.58
#